data_AF-A0A5D9CWU7-F1
#
_entry.id   AF-A0A5D9CWU7-F1
#
_cell.length_a   1.000
_cell.length_b   1.000
_cell.length_c   1.000
_cell.angle_alpha   90.00
_cell.angle_beta   90.00
_cell.angle_gamma   90.00
#
_symmetry.space_group_name_H-M   'P 1'
#
loop_
_entity.id
_entity.type
_entity.pdbx_description
1 polymer ?
#
loop_
_entity_poly.entity_id
_entity_poly.type
_entity_poly.pdbx_seq_one_letter_code
_entity_poly.pdbx_strand_id
1 'polypeptide(L)'
;MAQQDYNPQLKNWQRIIPSSEPDQGYIEAPGDFANPVWQTRPSAPGPFELALVDALEVVFADGVTELDALVEGLNARQCHDRQGHPWTQESFLQEMAILGQ
;
A
#
# COMPACT_ATOMS: atom_id res chain seq x y z
N MET A 1 1.67 24.52 11.11
CA MET A 1 1.18 23.19 10.70
C MET A 1 2.35 22.24 10.86
N ALA A 2 2.25 21.21 11.70
CA ALA A 2 3.35 20.31 12.00
C ALA A 2 3.46 19.25 10.88
N GLN A 3 4.66 19.07 10.32
CA GLN A 3 4.97 18.01 9.38
C GLN A 3 4.78 16.67 10.10
N GLN A 4 3.80 15.86 9.69
CA GLN A 4 3.65 14.51 10.23
C GLN A 4 4.82 13.65 9.72
N ASP A 5 5.54 13.06 10.67
CA ASP A 5 6.66 12.16 10.40
C ASP A 5 6.08 10.75 10.23
N TYR A 6 5.84 10.38 8.98
CA TYR A 6 5.21 9.10 8.62
C TYR A 6 6.19 7.91 8.69
N ASN A 7 7.49 8.17 8.91
CA ASN A 7 8.50 7.14 9.05
C ASN A 7 9.55 7.53 10.10
N PRO A 8 9.24 7.34 11.39
CA PRO A 8 10.15 7.68 12.49
C PRO A 8 11.42 6.83 12.52
N GLN A 9 11.50 5.80 11.67
CA GLN A 9 12.66 4.92 11.54
C GLN A 9 13.54 5.27 10.33
N LEU A 10 13.21 6.29 9.54
CA LEU A 10 14.05 6.75 8.43
C LEU A 10 15.32 7.42 8.98
N LYS A 11 16.37 6.62 9.17
CA LYS A 11 17.65 7.15 9.66
C LYS A 11 18.31 8.01 8.58
N ASN A 12 18.74 9.22 8.97
CA ASN A 12 19.34 10.26 8.12
C ASN A 12 20.75 9.91 7.56
N TRP A 13 21.10 8.62 7.50
CA TRP A 13 22.44 8.09 7.24
C TRP A 13 22.90 8.24 5.78
N GLN A 14 22.04 8.69 4.87
CA GLN A 14 22.41 8.87 3.46
C GLN A 14 23.29 10.11 3.18
N ARG A 15 23.70 10.87 4.20
CA ARG A 15 24.68 11.96 4.05
C ARG A 15 26.08 11.63 4.59
N ILE A 16 26.42 10.36 4.72
CA ILE A 16 27.82 9.99 4.99
C ILE A 16 28.55 10.01 3.66
N ILE A 17 29.28 11.09 3.38
CA ILE A 17 30.39 11.05 2.44
C ILE A 17 31.33 9.98 3.02
N PRO A 18 31.56 8.84 2.36
CA PRO A 18 32.33 7.76 2.96
C PRO A 18 33.75 8.26 3.27
N SER A 19 34.14 8.18 4.55
CA SER A 19 35.50 8.51 4.97
C SER A 19 36.47 7.51 4.33
N SER A 20 37.63 7.99 3.87
CA SER A 20 38.63 7.17 3.17
C SER A 20 39.45 6.24 4.09
N GLU A 21 39.07 6.11 5.36
CA GLU A 21 39.84 5.41 6.39
C GLU A 21 39.34 3.96 6.56
N PRO A 22 40.23 2.95 6.49
CA PRO A 22 39.85 1.54 6.35
C PRO A 22 39.21 0.88 7.59
N ASP A 23 39.05 1.60 8.69
CA ASP A 23 38.62 1.07 10.00
C ASP A 23 37.19 1.50 10.40
N GLN A 24 36.50 2.29 9.58
CA GLN A 24 35.19 2.88 9.90
C GLN A 24 34.01 2.17 9.23
N GLY A 25 34.16 0.89 8.87
CA GLY A 25 33.08 0.09 8.27
C GLY A 25 32.21 -0.56 9.35
N TYR A 26 30.96 -0.12 9.49
CA TYR A 26 29.96 -0.81 10.31
C TYR A 26 29.27 -1.90 9.48
N ILE A 27 29.38 -3.17 9.89
CA ILE A 27 28.68 -4.30 9.27
C ILE A 27 27.52 -4.69 10.19
N GLU A 28 26.31 -4.62 9.67
CA GLU A 28 25.10 -5.02 10.39
C GLU A 28 25.04 -6.54 10.54
N ALA A 29 24.76 -7.03 11.76
CA ALA A 29 24.58 -8.45 12.02
C ALA A 29 23.22 -8.92 11.45
N PRO A 30 23.18 -10.00 10.64
CA PRO A 30 21.93 -10.53 10.11
C PRO A 30 20.99 -10.93 11.25
N GLY A 31 19.78 -10.35 11.28
CA GLY A 31 18.75 -10.66 12.28
C GLY A 31 18.71 -9.75 13.50
N ASP A 32 19.66 -8.81 13.66
CA ASP A 32 19.64 -7.82 14.75
C ASP A 32 18.66 -6.66 14.47
N PHE A 33 18.27 -6.48 13.21
CA PHE A 33 17.32 -5.46 12.79
C PHE A 33 15.88 -5.96 12.93
N ALA A 34 15.08 -5.22 13.71
CA ALA A 34 13.64 -5.37 13.70
C ALA A 34 13.11 -5.15 12.28
N ASN A 35 12.37 -6.12 11.73
CA ASN A 35 11.72 -5.95 10.43
C ASN A 35 10.62 -4.89 10.59
N PRO A 36 10.77 -3.68 10.04
CA PRO A 36 9.77 -2.64 10.21
C PRO A 36 8.48 -3.14 9.56
N VAL A 37 7.36 -3.03 10.27
CA VAL A 37 6.05 -3.30 9.69
C VAL A 37 5.71 -2.10 8.80
N TRP A 38 6.02 -2.20 7.51
CA TRP A 38 5.83 -1.10 6.55
C TRP A 38 4.37 -0.88 6.14
N GLN A 39 3.46 -1.79 6.53
CA GLN A 39 2.02 -1.61 6.38
C GLN A 39 1.37 -1.53 7.77
N THR A 40 1.29 -0.32 8.32
CA THR A 40 0.49 -0.05 9.53
C THR A 40 -0.93 0.32 9.10
N ARG A 41 -1.90 -0.57 9.31
CA ARG A 41 -3.32 -0.21 9.17
C ARG A 41 -3.85 0.36 10.49
N PRO A 42 -4.71 1.39 10.47
CA PRO A 42 -5.31 1.94 11.69
C PRO A 42 -6.33 1.00 12.34
N SER A 43 -6.84 0.01 11.61
CA SER A 43 -7.84 -0.96 12.07
C SER A 43 -7.81 -2.24 11.23
N ALA A 44 -8.44 -3.31 11.74
CA ALA A 44 -8.80 -4.48 10.95
C ALA A 44 -9.74 -4.08 9.78
N PRO A 45 -9.69 -4.78 8.63
CA PRO A 45 -10.53 -4.49 7.48
C PRO A 45 -12.01 -4.69 7.84
N GLY A 46 -12.83 -3.72 7.46
CA GLY A 46 -14.27 -3.77 7.60
C GLY A 46 -14.93 -4.68 6.56
N PRO A 47 -16.24 -4.95 6.71
CA PRO A 47 -16.99 -5.81 5.78
C PRO A 47 -16.93 -5.34 4.32
N PHE A 48 -16.94 -4.03 4.09
CA PHE A 48 -16.80 -3.44 2.76
C PHE A 48 -15.45 -3.79 2.12
N GLU A 49 -14.35 -3.60 2.87
CA GLU A 49 -13.00 -3.88 2.37
C GLU A 49 -12.81 -5.37 2.08
N LEU A 50 -13.36 -6.24 2.92
CA LEU A 50 -13.32 -7.69 2.69
C LEU A 50 -14.09 -8.09 1.42
N ALA A 51 -15.27 -7.51 1.19
CA ALA A 51 -16.04 -7.75 -0.03
C ALA A 51 -15.33 -7.21 -1.28
N LEU A 52 -14.67 -6.06 -1.18
CA LEU A 52 -13.87 -5.50 -2.27
C LEU A 52 -12.66 -6.39 -2.58
N VAL A 53 -11.97 -6.90 -1.57
CA VAL A 53 -10.85 -7.84 -1.76
C VAL A 53 -11.29 -9.12 -2.45
N ASP A 54 -12.39 -9.74 -2.01
CA ASP A 54 -12.94 -10.94 -2.64
C ASP A 54 -13.24 -10.69 -4.13
N ALA A 55 -13.90 -9.57 -4.45
CA ALA A 55 -14.18 -9.20 -5.83
C ALA A 55 -12.89 -8.98 -6.66
N LEU A 56 -11.90 -8.29 -6.09
CA LEU A 56 -10.61 -8.05 -6.75
C LEU A 56 -9.86 -9.37 -7.02
N GLU A 57 -9.80 -10.28 -6.05
CA GLU A 57 -9.13 -11.57 -6.20
C GLU A 57 -9.67 -12.35 -7.40
N VAL A 58 -10.99 -12.39 -7.57
CA VAL A 58 -11.56 -13.12 -8.69
C VAL A 58 -11.39 -12.38 -10.02
N VAL A 59 -11.46 -11.04 -10.05
CA VAL A 59 -11.19 -10.28 -11.30
C VAL A 59 -9.73 -10.46 -11.74
N PHE A 60 -8.78 -10.42 -10.80
CA PHE A 60 -7.37 -10.67 -11.12
C PHE A 60 -7.10 -12.13 -11.50
N ALA A 61 -7.83 -13.09 -10.91
CA ALA A 61 -7.72 -14.50 -11.30
C ALA A 61 -8.15 -14.77 -12.75
N ASP A 62 -9.03 -13.93 -13.30
CA ASP A 62 -9.41 -13.94 -14.73
C ASP A 62 -8.31 -13.36 -15.65
N GLY A 63 -7.17 -12.91 -15.09
CA GLY A 63 -6.03 -12.38 -15.85
C GLY A 63 -6.14 -10.91 -16.23
N VAL A 64 -7.07 -10.17 -15.62
CA VAL A 64 -7.22 -8.73 -15.82
C VAL A 64 -6.01 -7.98 -15.27
N THR A 65 -5.41 -7.11 -16.08
CA THR A 65 -4.25 -6.27 -15.68
C THR A 65 -4.48 -4.78 -15.86
N GLU A 66 -5.48 -4.39 -16.66
CA GLU A 66 -5.75 -3.00 -17.00
C GLU A 66 -6.88 -2.42 -16.15
N LEU A 67 -6.77 -1.14 -15.77
CA LEU A 67 -7.71 -0.47 -14.88
C LEU A 67 -9.15 -0.44 -15.44
N ASP A 68 -9.31 -0.23 -16.74
CA ASP A 68 -10.62 -0.22 -17.39
C ASP A 68 -11.32 -1.58 -17.24
N ALA A 69 -10.62 -2.65 -17.62
CA ALA A 69 -11.11 -4.02 -17.49
C ALA A 69 -11.34 -4.44 -16.02
N LEU A 70 -10.55 -3.90 -15.07
CA LEU A 70 -10.75 -4.12 -13.64
C LEU A 70 -12.09 -3.52 -13.18
N VAL A 71 -12.36 -2.28 -13.55
CA VAL A 71 -13.60 -1.58 -13.23
C VAL A 71 -14.81 -2.28 -13.87
N GLU A 72 -14.70 -2.70 -15.13
CA GLU A 72 -15.73 -3.51 -15.78
C GLU A 72 -15.97 -4.84 -15.05
N GLY A 73 -14.90 -5.54 -14.66
CA GLY A 73 -14.97 -6.81 -13.93
C GLY A 73 -15.64 -6.66 -12.56
N LEU A 74 -15.35 -5.58 -11.83
CA LEU A 74 -15.99 -5.28 -10.54
C LEU A 74 -17.48 -4.98 -10.72
N ASN A 75 -17.84 -4.16 -11.72
CA ASN A 75 -19.23 -3.79 -11.99
C ASN A 75 -20.08 -4.97 -12.48
N ALA A 76 -19.50 -5.86 -13.30
CA ALA A 76 -20.15 -7.09 -13.75
C ALA A 76 -20.51 -8.01 -12.57
N ARG A 77 -19.75 -7.93 -11.47
CA ARG A 77 -19.98 -8.67 -10.22
C ARG A 77 -20.88 -7.94 -9.24
N GLN A 78 -21.44 -6.78 -9.62
CA GLN A 78 -22.24 -5.92 -8.74
C GLN A 78 -21.48 -5.49 -7.48
N CYS A 79 -20.14 -5.45 -7.56
CA CYS A 79 -19.31 -4.83 -6.53
C CYS A 79 -19.38 -3.31 -6.76
N HIS A 80 -20.02 -2.60 -5.83
CA HIS A 80 -20.24 -1.15 -5.92
C HIS A 80 -19.31 -0.40 -4.97
N ASP A 81 -19.19 0.91 -5.17
CA ASP A 81 -18.46 1.79 -4.27
C ASP A 81 -19.13 1.90 -2.87
N ARG A 82 -18.48 2.64 -1.96
CA ARG A 82 -19.02 2.88 -0.60
C ARG A 82 -20.39 3.57 -0.58
N GLN A 83 -20.76 4.24 -1.67
CA GLN A 83 -22.04 4.93 -1.83
C GLN A 83 -23.09 4.07 -2.55
N GLY A 84 -22.72 2.85 -2.96
CA GLY A 84 -23.60 1.93 -3.68
C GLY A 84 -23.70 2.20 -5.19
N HIS A 85 -22.83 3.05 -5.75
CA HIS A 85 -22.78 3.33 -7.19
C HIS A 85 -21.83 2.38 -7.91
N PRO A 86 -22.05 2.12 -9.22
CA PRO A 86 -21.06 1.42 -10.03
C PRO A 86 -19.72 2.16 -10.04
N TRP A 87 -18.62 1.41 -10.09
CA TRP A 87 -17.28 1.94 -10.17
C TRP A 87 -17.06 2.72 -11.46
N THR A 88 -16.40 3.87 -11.33
CA THR A 88 -15.69 4.53 -12.42
C THR A 88 -14.19 4.40 -12.13
N GLN A 89 -13.34 4.61 -13.13
CA GLN A 89 -11.89 4.65 -12.91
C GLN A 89 -11.51 5.70 -11.85
N GLU A 90 -12.18 6.86 -11.89
CA GLU A 90 -11.92 7.96 -10.98
C GLU A 90 -12.32 7.62 -9.53
N SER A 91 -13.52 7.05 -9.32
CA SER A 91 -13.96 6.66 -7.98
C SER A 91 -13.14 5.51 -7.41
N PHE A 92 -12.72 4.55 -8.25
CA PHE A 92 -11.84 3.47 -7.85
C PHE A 92 -10.46 3.98 -7.40
N LEU A 93 -9.84 4.84 -8.20
CA LEU A 93 -8.53 5.43 -7.85
C LEU A 93 -8.61 6.26 -6.56
N GLN A 94 -9.69 7.02 -6.39
CA GLN A 94 -9.91 7.78 -5.16
C GLN A 94 -10.04 6.86 -3.94
N GLU A 95 -10.76 5.75 -4.07
CA GLU A 95 -10.88 4.77 -3.00
C GLU A 95 -9.53 4.11 -2.67
N MET A 96 -8.76 3.70 -3.68
CA MET A 96 -7.42 3.14 -3.48
C MET A 96 -6.48 4.13 -2.78
N ALA A 97 -6.58 5.42 -3.11
CA ALA A 97 -5.82 6.47 -2.43
C ALA A 97 -6.22 6.65 -0.95
N ILE A 98 -7.49 6.43 -0.60
CA ILE A 98 -7.96 6.46 0.80
C ILE A 98 -7.48 5.22 1.55
N LEU A 99 -7.56 4.03 0.94
CA LEU A 99 -7.17 2.77 1.57
C LEU A 99 -5.65 2.59 1.69
N GLY A 100 -4.88 3.33 0.89
CA GLY A 100 -3.42 3.33 0.90
C GLY A 100 -2.76 4.27 1.91
N GLN A 101 -3.55 5.02 2.69
CA GLN A 101 -3.07 5.87 3.80
C GLN A 101 -2.94 5.07 5.09
#